data_AF-A0A349K8G9-F1
#
_entry.id   AF-A0A349K8G9-F1
#
_cell.length_a   1.000
_cell.length_b   1.000
_cell.length_c   1.000
_cell.angle_alpha   90.00
_cell.angle_beta   90.00
_cell.angle_gamma   90.00
#
_symmetry.space_group_name_H-M   'P 1'
#
loop_
_entity.id
_entity.type
_entity.pdbx_description
1 polymer ?
#
loop_
_entity_poly.entity_id
_entity_poly.type
_entity_poly.pdbx_seq_one_letter_code
_entity_poly.pdbx_strand_id
1 'polypeptide(L)'
;MITFSTPEESMKAAVKSPLTMIATDSIIEDGKGHPRTAGSYTKVLGEHVRENGDLDLMSALSKMTIMPAQRLQGRAPAFLNKGRIKQGADADIVVFDPLTVKDQSTYTDPIKPPIGLNHVIVNGVPVVSNSKLEEGALPGKGIRAKIR
;
A
#
# COMPACT_ATOMS: atom_id res chain seq x y z
N MET A 1 18.43 11.59 15.75
CA MET A 1 19.48 11.10 14.83
C MET A 1 18.81 10.16 13.85
N ILE A 2 18.98 10.37 12.54
CA ILE A 2 18.47 9.45 11.50
C ILE A 2 19.64 8.58 11.08
N THR A 3 19.45 7.26 11.09
CA THR A 3 20.49 6.29 10.74
C THR A 3 20.00 5.41 9.61
N PHE A 4 20.75 5.38 8.51
CA PHE A 4 20.49 4.51 7.37
C PHE A 4 21.26 3.21 7.55
N SER A 5 20.65 2.23 8.22
CA SER A 5 21.29 0.95 8.53
C SER A 5 21.09 -0.12 7.44
N THR A 6 20.08 0.03 6.58
CA THR A 6 19.78 -0.93 5.51
C THR A 6 20.36 -0.42 4.19
N PRO A 7 21.31 -1.16 3.57
CA PRO A 7 21.82 -0.81 2.26
C PRO A 7 20.71 -0.79 1.21
N GLU A 8 20.75 0.18 0.29
CA GLU A 8 19.77 0.33 -0.76
C GLU A 8 19.65 -0.92 -1.64
N GLU A 9 20.78 -1.54 -1.98
CA GLU A 9 20.82 -2.79 -2.76
C GLU A 9 20.13 -3.96 -2.04
N SER A 10 20.26 -4.06 -0.72
CA SER A 10 19.53 -5.07 0.07
C SER A 10 18.02 -4.84 -0.02
N MET A 11 17.61 -3.57 0.00
CA MET A 11 16.21 -3.19 -0.07
C MET A 11 15.62 -3.45 -1.47
N LYS A 12 16.39 -3.11 -2.51
CA LYS A 12 16.07 -3.41 -3.90
C LYS A 12 15.93 -4.91 -4.13
N ALA A 13 16.88 -5.71 -3.65
CA ALA A 13 16.83 -7.17 -3.73
C ALA A 13 15.59 -7.73 -3.02
N ALA A 14 15.25 -7.21 -1.83
CA ALA A 14 14.07 -7.62 -1.10
C ALA A 14 12.78 -7.29 -1.84
N VAL A 15 12.62 -6.06 -2.35
CA VAL A 15 11.41 -5.65 -3.10
C VAL A 15 11.20 -6.51 -4.36
N LYS A 16 12.29 -6.79 -5.09
CA LYS A 16 12.26 -7.58 -6.33
C LYS A 16 11.99 -9.07 -6.11
N SER A 17 12.36 -9.62 -4.95
CA SER A 17 12.19 -11.05 -4.66
C SER A 17 10.73 -11.49 -4.85
N PRO A 18 10.43 -12.60 -5.55
CA PRO A 18 9.06 -13.07 -5.76
C PRO A 18 8.34 -13.47 -4.46
N LEU A 19 9.08 -13.60 -3.35
CA LEU A 19 8.54 -14.00 -2.04
C LEU A 19 8.05 -12.81 -1.20
N THR A 20 8.45 -11.58 -1.56
CA THR A 20 8.21 -10.41 -0.72
C THR A 20 6.86 -9.77 -0.99
N MET A 21 6.09 -9.54 0.07
CA MET A 21 4.93 -8.64 0.09
C MET A 21 5.34 -7.26 0.62
N ILE A 22 4.61 -6.22 0.24
CA ILE A 22 4.86 -4.85 0.70
C ILE A 22 4.04 -4.56 1.95
N ALA A 23 4.69 -4.02 2.98
CA ALA A 23 4.06 -3.52 4.18
C ALA A 23 4.77 -2.24 4.62
N THR A 24 4.03 -1.31 5.23
CA THR A 24 4.59 -0.02 5.65
C THR A 24 5.38 -0.13 6.95
N ASP A 25 5.01 -1.04 7.85
CA ASP A 25 5.60 -1.19 9.19
C ASP A 25 5.59 0.14 9.99
N SER A 26 4.47 0.85 9.93
CA SER A 26 4.38 2.23 10.40
C SER A 26 4.12 2.35 11.90
N ILE A 27 4.83 3.29 12.52
CA ILE A 27 4.53 3.83 13.85
C ILE A 27 4.59 5.36 13.71
N ILE A 28 3.47 6.03 14.02
CA ILE A 28 3.38 7.49 14.09
C ILE A 28 2.94 7.88 15.50
N GLU A 29 3.61 8.88 16.05
CA GLU A 29 3.23 9.55 17.29
C GLU A 29 3.34 11.07 17.06
N ASP A 30 2.23 11.79 17.28
CA ASP A 30 2.14 13.25 17.10
C ASP A 30 2.71 13.79 15.77
N GLY A 31 2.42 13.08 14.67
CA GLY A 31 2.88 13.45 13.33
C GLY A 31 4.37 13.18 13.07
N LYS A 32 5.08 12.61 14.03
CA LYS A 32 6.48 12.16 13.89
C LYS A 32 6.53 10.65 13.68
N GLY A 33 7.48 10.21 12.88
CA GLY A 33 7.64 8.80 12.54
C GLY A 33 8.55 8.59 11.33
N HIS A 34 8.55 7.37 10.81
CA HIS A 34 9.33 7.04 9.62
C HIS A 34 8.52 7.34 8.34
N PRO A 35 9.13 7.91 7.27
CA PRO A 35 8.44 8.30 6.02
C PRO A 35 7.68 7.15 5.34
N ARG A 36 8.14 5.91 5.55
CA ARG A 36 7.44 4.67 5.15
C ARG A 36 5.94 4.65 5.49
N THR A 37 5.47 5.47 6.42
CA THR A 37 4.06 5.59 6.74
C THR A 37 3.18 6.15 5.64
N ALA A 38 3.55 7.28 5.04
CA ALA A 38 2.80 7.81 3.91
C ALA A 38 3.31 7.26 2.57
N GLY A 39 4.57 6.83 2.52
CA GLY A 39 5.28 6.62 1.26
C GLY A 39 5.39 5.20 0.71
N SER A 40 5.27 4.14 1.50
CA SER A 40 5.79 2.81 1.08
C SER A 40 5.23 2.30 -0.25
N TYR A 41 3.92 2.35 -0.43
CA TYR A 41 3.28 1.82 -1.65
C TYR A 41 3.59 2.70 -2.87
N THR A 42 3.58 4.02 -2.72
CA THR A 42 3.85 4.95 -3.83
C THR A 42 5.33 5.05 -4.15
N LYS A 43 6.23 4.75 -3.20
CA LYS A 43 7.66 4.53 -3.45
C LYS A 43 7.86 3.29 -4.32
N VAL A 44 7.16 2.18 -4.05
CA VAL A 44 7.23 1.00 -4.94
C VAL A 44 6.70 1.31 -6.34
N LEU A 45 5.54 1.96 -6.45
CA LEU A 45 4.94 2.27 -7.76
C LEU A 45 5.72 3.36 -8.54
N GLY A 46 6.21 4.39 -7.86
CA GLY A 46 6.92 5.50 -8.49
C GLY A 46 8.38 5.17 -8.77
N GLU A 47 9.11 4.66 -7.76
CA GLU A 47 10.55 4.46 -7.84
C GLU A 47 10.90 3.12 -8.49
N HIS A 48 10.39 2.00 -7.94
CA HIS A 48 10.74 0.67 -8.46
C HIS A 48 10.09 0.36 -9.81
N VAL A 49 8.82 0.72 -10.00
CA VAL A 49 8.11 0.44 -11.25
C VAL A 49 8.40 1.48 -12.33
N ARG A 50 8.13 2.77 -12.09
CA ARG A 50 8.24 3.80 -13.13
C ARG A 50 9.68 4.29 -13.35
N GLU A 51 10.39 4.67 -12.30
CA GLU A 51 11.69 5.36 -12.44
C GLU A 51 12.84 4.39 -12.71
N ASN A 52 12.96 3.33 -11.91
CA ASN A 52 14.03 2.34 -12.03
C ASN A 52 13.71 1.22 -13.02
N GLY A 53 12.41 0.93 -13.25
CA GLY A 53 11.97 -0.17 -14.10
C GLY A 53 12.44 -1.55 -13.62
N ASP A 54 12.77 -1.70 -12.35
CA ASP A 54 13.35 -2.92 -11.79
C ASP A 54 12.31 -3.93 -11.24
N LEU A 55 11.04 -3.51 -11.24
CA LEU A 55 9.87 -4.31 -10.92
C LEU A 55 8.75 -3.96 -11.91
N ASP A 56 8.11 -4.95 -12.52
CA ASP A 56 6.95 -4.68 -13.38
C ASP A 56 5.71 -4.30 -12.56
N LEU A 57 4.81 -3.54 -13.18
CA LEU A 57 3.61 -3.02 -12.51
C LEU A 57 2.73 -4.13 -11.93
N MET A 58 2.55 -5.24 -12.66
CA MET A 58 1.66 -6.31 -12.20
C MET A 58 2.26 -7.09 -11.03
N SER A 59 3.58 -7.30 -11.01
CA SER A 59 4.29 -7.83 -9.85
C SER A 59 4.17 -6.89 -8.65
N ALA A 60 4.36 -5.57 -8.83
CA ALA A 60 4.18 -4.60 -7.77
C ALA A 60 2.76 -4.65 -7.18
N LEU A 61 1.74 -4.59 -8.04
CA LEU A 61 0.33 -4.68 -7.64
C LEU A 61 0.04 -6.01 -6.92
N SER A 62 0.60 -7.13 -7.40
CA SER A 62 0.43 -8.44 -6.77
C SER A 62 0.94 -8.47 -5.33
N LYS A 63 2.13 -7.89 -5.11
CA LYS A 63 2.80 -7.80 -3.80
C LYS A 63 2.06 -6.96 -2.77
N MET A 64 1.18 -6.05 -3.22
CA MET A 64 0.38 -5.17 -2.36
C MET A 64 -1.12 -5.53 -2.31
N THR A 65 -1.58 -6.51 -3.10
CA THR A 65 -3.01 -6.89 -3.15
C THR A 65 -3.22 -8.39 -2.96
N ILE A 66 -2.99 -9.20 -4.00
CA ILE A 66 -3.34 -10.61 -4.04
C ILE A 66 -2.44 -11.47 -3.16
N MET A 67 -1.14 -11.19 -3.08
CA MET A 67 -0.22 -11.97 -2.24
C MET A 67 -0.59 -11.88 -0.75
N PRO A 68 -0.81 -10.68 -0.16
CA PRO A 68 -1.34 -10.57 1.21
C PRO A 68 -2.69 -11.27 1.40
N ALA A 69 -3.61 -11.12 0.45
CA ALA A 69 -4.93 -11.76 0.54
C ALA A 69 -4.82 -13.29 0.56
N GLN A 70 -4.02 -13.87 -0.34
CA GLN A 70 -3.76 -15.32 -0.40
C GLN A 70 -3.05 -15.82 0.86
N ARG A 71 -2.10 -15.05 1.41
CA ARG A 71 -1.41 -15.41 2.65
C ARG A 71 -2.38 -15.55 3.82
N LEU A 72 -3.40 -14.70 3.89
CA LEU A 72 -4.32 -14.61 5.02
C LEU A 72 -5.63 -15.40 4.85
N GLN A 73 -6.05 -15.73 3.63
CA GLN A 73 -7.34 -16.38 3.36
C GLN A 73 -7.52 -17.73 4.07
N GLY A 74 -6.43 -18.48 4.31
CA GLY A 74 -6.49 -19.74 5.07
C GLY A 74 -6.79 -19.54 6.56
N ARG A 75 -6.48 -18.35 7.11
CA ARG A 75 -6.74 -18.00 8.51
C ARG A 75 -8.07 -17.28 8.69
N ALA A 76 -8.39 -16.36 7.78
CA ALA A 76 -9.59 -15.53 7.78
C ALA A 76 -10.27 -15.58 6.40
N PRO A 77 -11.35 -16.37 6.25
CA PRO A 77 -11.99 -16.59 4.94
C PRO A 77 -12.47 -15.34 4.21
N ALA A 78 -12.68 -14.22 4.92
CA ALA A 78 -13.01 -12.94 4.29
C ALA A 78 -11.97 -12.49 3.24
N PHE A 79 -10.70 -12.87 3.39
CA PHE A 79 -9.66 -12.56 2.40
C PHE A 79 -9.82 -13.31 1.06
N LEU A 80 -10.74 -14.27 0.95
CA LEU A 80 -11.10 -14.88 -0.34
C LEU A 80 -11.70 -13.87 -1.32
N ASN A 81 -12.36 -12.82 -0.79
CA ASN A 81 -12.99 -11.76 -1.56
C ASN A 81 -12.14 -10.48 -1.63
N LYS A 82 -10.94 -10.46 -1.06
CA LYS A 82 -10.06 -9.27 -1.02
C LYS A 82 -8.89 -9.37 -2.00
N GLY A 83 -8.29 -8.23 -2.33
CA GLY A 83 -7.07 -8.13 -3.15
C GLY A 83 -7.24 -8.58 -4.60
N ARG A 84 -8.47 -8.52 -5.15
CA ARG A 84 -8.83 -9.02 -6.49
C ARG A 84 -9.86 -8.10 -7.12
N ILE A 85 -9.73 -7.85 -8.43
CA ILE A 85 -10.79 -7.19 -9.23
C ILE A 85 -11.57 -8.28 -9.96
N LYS A 86 -12.71 -8.69 -9.40
CA LYS A 86 -13.64 -9.65 -10.01
C LYS A 86 -15.06 -9.47 -9.46
N GLN A 87 -16.05 -9.98 -10.18
CA GLN A 87 -17.42 -10.02 -9.68
C GLN A 87 -17.49 -10.79 -8.34
N GLY A 88 -18.21 -10.23 -7.37
CA GLY A 88 -18.38 -10.79 -6.03
C GLY A 88 -17.22 -10.57 -5.06
N ALA A 89 -16.13 -9.91 -5.49
CA ALA A 89 -15.10 -9.42 -4.57
C ALA A 89 -15.56 -8.14 -3.84
N ASP A 90 -14.95 -7.86 -2.69
CA ASP A 90 -15.16 -6.60 -2.00
C ASP A 90 -14.65 -5.45 -2.87
N ALA A 91 -15.41 -4.35 -2.95
CA ALA A 91 -15.03 -3.16 -3.71
C ALA A 91 -13.99 -2.32 -2.94
N ASP A 92 -12.83 -2.93 -2.68
CA ASP A 92 -11.62 -2.30 -2.16
C ASP A 92 -10.72 -1.95 -3.36
N ILE A 93 -10.83 -0.72 -3.87
CA ILE A 93 -10.27 -0.29 -5.17
C ILE A 93 -9.46 0.98 -4.99
N VAL A 94 -8.30 1.03 -5.64
CA VAL A 94 -7.48 2.24 -5.77
C VAL A 94 -7.39 2.61 -7.24
N VAL A 95 -7.67 3.88 -7.55
CA VAL A 95 -7.44 4.48 -8.87
C VAL A 95 -6.27 5.45 -8.71
N PHE A 96 -5.23 5.24 -9.51
CA PHE A 96 -4.01 6.03 -9.47
C PHE A 96 -3.48 6.26 -10.89
N ASP A 97 -2.71 7.32 -11.05
CA ASP A 97 -2.01 7.63 -12.29
C ASP A 97 -0.58 7.02 -12.24
N PRO A 98 -0.28 6.02 -13.07
CA PRO A 98 1.03 5.38 -13.08
C PRO A 98 2.16 6.34 -13.50
N LEU A 99 1.85 7.41 -14.23
CA LEU A 99 2.84 8.37 -14.70
C LEU A 99 3.23 9.36 -13.59
N THR A 100 2.36 9.61 -12.61
CA THR A 100 2.58 10.65 -11.59
C THR A 100 2.66 10.14 -10.15
N VAL A 101 2.27 8.88 -9.88
CA VAL A 101 2.28 8.31 -8.53
C VAL A 101 3.66 8.42 -7.86
N LYS A 102 3.73 9.08 -6.70
CA LYS A 102 5.02 9.37 -6.07
C LYS A 102 4.90 9.58 -4.56
N ASP A 103 5.87 9.03 -3.83
CA ASP A 103 6.11 9.34 -2.43
C ASP A 103 6.66 10.76 -2.26
N GLN A 104 6.05 11.55 -1.36
CA GLN A 104 6.53 12.88 -1.00
C GLN A 104 7.11 12.94 0.41
N SER A 105 6.94 11.88 1.20
CA SER A 105 7.34 11.83 2.59
C SER A 105 8.85 11.82 2.73
N THR A 106 9.33 12.52 3.76
CA THR A 106 10.76 12.56 4.10
C THR A 106 10.93 12.31 5.60
N TYR A 107 12.15 12.14 6.07
CA TYR A 107 12.39 12.00 7.51
C TYR A 107 12.02 13.26 8.31
N THR A 108 11.98 14.43 7.68
CA THR A 108 11.58 15.69 8.31
C THR A 108 10.09 15.99 8.16
N ASP A 109 9.43 15.38 7.17
CA ASP A 109 7.99 15.47 6.93
C ASP A 109 7.43 14.07 6.59
N PRO A 110 7.33 13.17 7.58
CA PRO A 110 7.09 11.73 7.34
C PRO A 110 5.63 11.39 7.03
N ILE A 111 4.72 12.34 7.22
CA ILE A 111 3.28 12.18 7.00
C ILE A 111 2.80 12.89 5.74
N LYS A 112 3.71 13.49 4.96
CA LYS A 112 3.35 14.20 3.74
C LYS A 112 2.60 13.26 2.78
N PRO A 113 1.37 13.61 2.37
CA PRO A 113 0.58 12.75 1.50
C PRO A 113 1.29 12.49 0.16
N PRO A 114 1.19 11.27 -0.39
CA PRO A 114 1.70 11.01 -1.73
C PRO A 114 0.83 11.69 -2.80
N ILE A 115 1.35 11.78 -4.02
CA ILE A 115 0.61 12.27 -5.19
C ILE A 115 0.31 11.12 -6.15
N GLY A 116 -0.63 11.37 -7.09
CA GLY A 116 -1.03 10.42 -8.13
C GLY A 116 -1.99 9.33 -7.65
N LEU A 117 -2.48 9.37 -6.41
CA LEU A 117 -3.61 8.57 -5.94
C LEU A 117 -4.90 9.39 -6.08
N ASN A 118 -5.75 9.04 -7.04
CA ASN A 118 -6.93 9.83 -7.41
C ASN A 118 -8.15 9.43 -6.56
N HIS A 119 -8.40 8.13 -6.43
CA HIS A 119 -9.53 7.60 -5.68
C HIS A 119 -9.14 6.37 -4.87
N VAL A 120 -9.69 6.26 -3.67
CA VAL A 120 -9.62 5.07 -2.83
C VAL A 120 -11.03 4.75 -2.38
N ILE A 121 -11.44 3.52 -2.61
CA ILE A 121 -12.77 3.00 -2.32
C ILE A 121 -12.59 1.81 -1.41
N VAL A 122 -13.34 1.77 -0.30
CA VAL A 122 -13.29 0.67 0.67
C VAL A 122 -14.71 0.16 0.85
N ASN A 123 -14.92 -1.13 0.62
CA ASN A 123 -16.24 -1.77 0.62
C ASN A 123 -17.29 -1.01 -0.24
N GLY A 124 -16.87 -0.42 -1.35
CA GLY A 124 -17.75 0.33 -2.27
C GLY A 124 -18.03 1.78 -1.89
N VAL A 125 -17.47 2.27 -0.78
CA VAL A 125 -17.62 3.67 -0.34
C VAL A 125 -16.31 4.42 -0.61
N PRO A 126 -16.34 5.56 -1.32
CA PRO A 126 -15.17 6.42 -1.49
C PRO A 126 -14.67 6.92 -0.13
N VAL A 127 -13.37 6.76 0.12
CA VAL A 127 -12.65 7.34 1.27
C VAL A 127 -11.62 8.39 0.83
N VAL A 128 -11.28 8.39 -0.46
CA VAL A 128 -10.53 9.46 -1.13
C VAL A 128 -11.22 9.71 -2.47
N SER A 129 -11.51 10.97 -2.79
CA SER A 129 -11.99 11.40 -4.11
C SER A 129 -11.21 12.60 -4.61
N ASN A 130 -10.80 12.58 -5.88
CA ASN A 130 -10.03 13.66 -6.50
C ASN A 130 -8.80 14.05 -5.67
N SER A 131 -8.10 13.03 -5.15
CA SER A 131 -6.92 13.17 -4.28
C SER A 131 -7.17 13.91 -2.95
N LYS A 132 -8.42 13.99 -2.50
CA LYS A 132 -8.81 14.52 -1.18
C LYS A 132 -9.46 13.45 -0.34
N LEU A 133 -9.17 13.46 0.96
CA LEU A 133 -9.84 12.57 1.92
C LEU A 133 -11.31 12.93 2.03
N GLU A 134 -12.16 11.91 2.08
CA GLU A 134 -13.59 12.04 2.40
C GLU A 134 -13.76 12.00 3.92
N GLU A 135 -13.97 13.16 4.54
CA GLU A 135 -14.11 13.25 5.99
C GLU A 135 -15.31 12.43 6.50
N GLY A 136 -15.10 11.63 7.55
CA GLY A 136 -16.13 10.78 8.15
C GLY A 136 -16.42 9.48 7.39
N ALA A 137 -15.81 9.23 6.23
CA ALA A 137 -15.96 7.98 5.50
C ALA A 137 -15.17 6.84 6.17
N LEU A 138 -15.84 6.08 7.06
CA LEU A 138 -15.25 4.96 7.81
C LEU A 138 -15.91 3.61 7.48
N PRO A 139 -15.95 3.17 6.20
CA PRO A 139 -16.65 1.94 5.76
C PRO A 139 -15.91 0.65 6.12
N GLY A 140 -14.76 0.74 6.79
CA GLY A 140 -13.94 -0.39 7.18
C GLY A 140 -14.69 -1.38 8.06
N LYS A 141 -14.46 -2.68 7.83
CA LYS A 141 -15.03 -3.75 8.63
C LYS A 141 -13.91 -4.62 9.20
N GLY A 142 -14.02 -4.98 10.48
CA GLY A 142 -13.06 -5.89 11.11
C GLY A 142 -13.06 -7.25 10.42
N ILE A 143 -11.90 -7.69 9.96
CA ILE A 143 -11.72 -9.04 9.41
C ILE A 143 -11.47 -9.99 10.57
N ARG A 144 -12.41 -10.91 10.79
CA ARG A 144 -12.39 -11.83 11.93
C ARG A 144 -11.96 -13.23 11.52
N ALA A 145 -11.33 -13.91 12.45
CA ALA A 145 -10.86 -15.27 12.30
C ALA A 145 -11.28 -16.05 13.56
N LYS A 146 -11.73 -17.29 13.43
CA LYS A 146 -12.08 -18.11 14.61
C LYS A 146 -10.86 -18.23 15.52
N ILE A 147 -11.03 -18.05 16.83
CA ILE A 147 -9.98 -18.35 17.80
C ILE A 147 -9.77 -19.87 17.75
N ARG A 148 -8.51 -20.31 17.65
CA ARG A 148 -8.14 -21.71 17.77
C ARG A 148 -7.83 -22.02 19.21
#